data_AF-A0A942GA70-F1
#
_entry.id   AF-A0A942GA70-F1
#
_cell.length_a   1.000
_cell.length_b   1.000
_cell.length_c   1.000
_cell.angle_alpha   90.00
_cell.angle_beta   90.00
_cell.angle_gamma   90.00
#
_symmetry.space_group_name_H-M   'P 1'
#
loop_
_entity.id
_entity.type
_entity.pdbx_description
1 polymer ?
#
loop_
_entity_poly.entity_id
_entity_poly.type
_entity_poly.pdbx_seq_one_letter_code
_entity_poly.pdbx_strand_id
1 'polypeptide(L)'
;GEEGYQQGVAVLAGVELNNADCHYLALGLSEMLPCPDGEPQKMIEAVAANSGLGFLAHPFEQGSRLIENGLAFPWTSWPVFGFTGLEIWNYSSHWRSRAKSAPRLLYWFLLNRKAAMDGPPVSGLKLWDCYTTAGHQVVAIGGTDAHAVRRKVAFVPVKIFSYRYLCRTINTYICLREPLSDLFPAAKDQIYSALKNGNCYVSLDQLHSGKGFSFTACRQRTGNIEALMGDRIMYSQGLSFSVHAPSHRAVIRLLRNGCIIEQKKGAALSFQPSLPGVYRAELYYCALIGKPRPWLYSNPIYLRSMK
;
A
#
# COMPACT_ATOMS: atom_id res chain seq x y z
N GLY A 1 5.43 13.91 19.68
CA GLY A 1 4.71 14.81 18.75
C GLY A 1 3.26 14.94 19.18
N GLU A 2 2.45 15.72 18.45
CA GLU A 2 1.01 15.93 18.74
C GLU A 2 0.16 14.70 18.36
N GLU A 3 0.44 13.55 18.99
CA GLU A 3 -0.41 12.37 18.88
C GLU A 3 -1.74 12.58 19.60
N GLY A 4 -2.82 12.02 19.06
CA GLY A 4 -4.13 12.09 19.67
C GLY A 4 -5.26 12.17 18.67
N TYR A 5 -6.49 12.23 19.18
CA TYR A 5 -7.64 12.60 18.37
C TYR A 5 -7.65 14.11 18.12
N GLN A 6 -7.51 14.50 16.86
CA GLN A 6 -7.56 15.88 16.39
C GLN A 6 -8.80 16.06 15.52
N GLN A 7 -9.81 16.78 16.01
CA GLN A 7 -11.07 17.03 15.28
C GLN A 7 -11.73 15.73 14.76
N GLY A 8 -11.72 14.66 15.57
CA GLY A 8 -12.29 13.35 15.20
C GLY A 8 -11.39 12.49 14.32
N VAL A 9 -10.13 12.87 14.08
CA VAL A 9 -9.14 12.09 13.34
C VAL A 9 -8.06 11.59 14.28
N ALA A 10 -7.79 10.29 14.33
CA ALA A 10 -6.65 9.74 15.06
C ALA A 10 -5.35 10.13 14.34
N VAL A 11 -4.52 10.95 14.96
CA VAL A 11 -3.22 11.38 14.44
C VAL A 11 -2.12 10.62 15.18
N LEU A 12 -1.32 9.88 14.42
CA LEU A 12 -0.20 9.09 14.92
C LEU A 12 1.11 9.72 14.45
N ALA A 13 2.09 9.79 15.34
CA ALA A 13 3.40 10.30 15.00
C ALA A 13 4.22 9.19 14.33
N GLY A 14 4.98 9.59 13.32
CA GLY A 14 5.91 8.74 12.60
C GLY A 14 7.04 9.59 12.05
N VAL A 15 8.12 8.95 11.66
CA VAL A 15 9.28 9.61 11.07
C VAL A 15 9.64 8.92 9.77
N GLU A 16 10.03 9.71 8.78
CA GLU A 16 10.75 9.22 7.61
C GLU A 16 12.24 9.34 7.92
N LEU A 17 12.89 8.21 8.16
CA LEU A 17 14.33 8.14 8.31
C LEU A 17 14.94 8.18 6.91
N ASN A 18 15.63 9.28 6.62
CA ASN A 18 16.18 9.59 5.31
C ASN A 18 17.70 9.59 5.38
N ASN A 19 18.34 8.85 4.47
CA ASN A 19 19.74 9.00 4.13
C ASN A 19 19.89 9.33 2.64
N ALA A 20 21.11 9.43 2.12
CA ALA A 20 21.36 9.77 0.72
C ALA A 20 20.66 8.84 -0.29
N ASP A 21 20.42 7.56 0.06
CA ASP A 21 20.06 6.50 -0.90
C ASP A 21 18.87 5.61 -0.50
N CYS A 22 18.14 5.89 0.57
CA CYS A 22 17.00 5.08 1.04
C CYS A 22 16.10 5.95 1.94
N HIS A 23 14.79 5.90 1.73
CA HIS A 23 13.80 6.47 2.64
C HIS A 23 13.05 5.36 3.37
N TYR A 24 12.92 5.48 4.69
CA TYR A 24 12.32 4.45 5.55
C TYR A 24 11.31 5.05 6.53
N LEU A 25 10.04 4.64 6.42
CA LEU A 25 9.00 5.08 7.33
C LEU A 25 9.07 4.26 8.61
N ALA A 26 9.29 4.91 9.74
CA ALA A 26 9.27 4.31 11.06
C ALA A 26 8.10 4.86 11.90
N LEU A 27 7.28 3.94 12.41
CA LEU A 27 6.10 4.24 13.24
C LEU A 27 6.24 3.59 14.61
N GLY A 28 5.63 4.20 15.63
CA GLY A 28 5.60 3.63 16.98
C GLY A 28 6.91 3.74 17.77
N LEU A 29 7.83 4.60 17.33
CA LEU A 29 9.06 4.89 18.06
C LEU A 29 8.81 5.92 19.18
N SER A 30 9.45 5.72 20.33
CA SER A 30 9.48 6.68 21.43
C SER A 30 10.56 7.76 21.27
N GLU A 31 11.60 7.47 20.50
CA GLU A 31 12.73 8.36 20.26
C GLU A 31 13.21 8.31 18.81
N MET A 32 13.94 9.35 18.40
CA MET A 32 14.56 9.39 17.08
C MET A 32 15.77 8.47 17.05
N LEU A 33 15.80 7.56 16.09
CA LEU A 33 16.91 6.63 15.91
C LEU A 33 17.93 7.18 14.91
N PRO A 34 19.22 6.85 15.07
CA PRO A 34 20.24 7.22 14.09
C PRO A 34 19.97 6.55 12.74
N CYS A 35 20.21 7.29 11.66
CA CYS A 35 20.15 6.78 10.29
C CYS A 35 21.57 6.73 9.72
N PRO A 36 22.30 5.61 9.87
CA PRO A 36 23.65 5.49 9.33
C PRO A 36 23.60 5.48 7.79
N ASP A 37 24.42 6.33 7.18
CA ASP A 37 24.56 6.40 5.71
C ASP A 37 25.08 5.07 5.14
N GLY A 38 24.47 4.60 4.06
CA GLY A 38 24.90 3.40 3.35
C GLY A 38 24.63 2.07 4.07
N GLU A 39 23.99 2.07 5.24
CA GLU A 39 23.74 0.85 6.04
C GLU A 39 22.24 0.62 6.33
N PRO A 40 21.39 0.42 5.30
CA PRO A 40 19.94 0.33 5.49
C PRO A 40 19.50 -0.86 6.35
N GLN A 41 20.26 -1.96 6.37
CA GLN A 41 19.97 -3.11 7.23
C GLN A 41 20.08 -2.76 8.73
N LYS A 42 21.09 -1.98 9.13
CA LYS A 42 21.24 -1.52 10.53
C LYS A 42 20.11 -0.61 10.95
N MET A 43 19.65 0.27 10.06
CA MET A 43 18.48 1.12 10.31
C MET A 43 17.21 0.29 10.52
N ILE A 44 16.98 -0.73 9.69
CA ILE A 44 15.84 -1.65 9.82
C ILE A 44 15.89 -2.38 11.17
N GLU A 45 17.07 -2.91 11.54
CA GLU A 45 17.30 -3.59 12.81
C GLU A 45 17.09 -2.67 14.01
N ALA A 46 17.53 -1.41 13.94
CA ALA A 46 17.33 -0.43 15.00
C ALA A 46 15.85 -0.12 15.24
N VAL A 47 15.07 0.05 14.17
CA VAL A 47 13.61 0.25 14.27
C VAL A 47 12.93 -0.99 14.87
N ALA A 48 13.30 -2.19 14.41
CA ALA A 48 12.74 -3.43 14.92
C ALA A 48 13.09 -3.67 16.40
N ALA A 49 14.32 -3.37 16.82
CA ALA A 49 14.77 -3.48 18.22
C ALA A 49 14.00 -2.56 19.17
N ASN A 50 13.47 -1.44 18.66
CA ASN A 50 12.64 -0.49 19.41
C ASN A 50 11.13 -0.79 19.26
N SER A 51 10.76 -2.00 18.82
CA SER A 51 9.36 -2.40 18.59
C SER A 51 8.60 -1.52 17.58
N GLY A 52 9.31 -0.73 16.77
CA GLY A 52 8.74 0.10 15.74
C GLY A 52 8.26 -0.71 14.55
N LEU A 53 7.30 -0.15 13.82
CA LEU A 53 6.91 -0.66 12.50
C LEU A 53 7.70 0.09 11.45
N GLY A 54 8.34 -0.66 10.55
CA GLY A 54 9.24 -0.09 9.57
C GLY A 54 8.86 -0.47 8.13
N PHE A 55 8.67 0.53 7.28
CA PHE A 55 8.27 0.35 5.88
C PHE A 55 9.26 0.98 4.90
N LEU A 56 9.67 0.23 3.89
CA LEU A 56 10.49 0.75 2.79
C LEU A 56 9.66 1.78 2.01
N ALA A 57 10.03 3.06 2.04
CA ALA A 57 9.31 4.15 1.39
C ALA A 57 9.68 4.18 -0.10
N HIS A 58 8.66 4.22 -0.97
CA HIS A 58 8.77 4.29 -2.44
C HIS A 58 10.07 3.69 -3.03
N PRO A 59 10.38 2.39 -2.78
CA PRO A 59 11.71 1.84 -3.01
C PRO A 59 12.15 1.78 -4.48
N PHE A 60 11.22 1.99 -5.40
CA PHE A 60 11.41 1.94 -6.85
C PHE A 60 11.22 3.30 -7.52
N GLU A 61 11.45 4.38 -6.78
CA GLU A 61 11.44 5.72 -7.34
C GLU A 61 12.46 5.87 -8.47
N GLN A 62 12.03 6.46 -9.60
CA GLN A 62 12.91 6.73 -10.74
C GLN A 62 13.14 8.23 -10.99
N GLY A 63 12.41 9.09 -10.28
CA GLY A 63 12.37 10.53 -10.54
C GLY A 63 12.01 10.90 -11.98
N SER A 64 12.21 12.18 -12.32
CA SER A 64 12.11 12.67 -13.70
C SER A 64 13.11 13.78 -13.94
N ARG A 65 13.82 13.74 -15.07
CA ARG A 65 14.73 14.82 -15.47
C ARG A 65 14.05 16.20 -15.57
N LEU A 66 12.73 16.25 -15.67
CA LEU A 66 11.94 17.48 -15.76
C LEU A 66 11.53 18.05 -14.40
N ILE A 67 11.66 17.28 -13.33
CA ILE A 67 11.21 17.64 -11.99
C ILE A 67 12.39 17.45 -11.05
N GLU A 68 12.80 18.52 -10.34
CA GLU A 68 13.90 18.45 -9.36
C GLU A 68 15.19 17.84 -9.95
N ASN A 69 15.44 18.10 -11.24
CA ASN A 69 16.62 17.62 -11.98
C ASN A 69 16.82 16.10 -11.94
N GLY A 70 15.76 15.31 -11.75
CA GLY A 70 15.86 13.86 -11.69
C GLY A 70 16.22 13.29 -10.33
N LEU A 71 16.16 14.09 -9.27
CA LEU A 71 16.33 13.61 -7.91
C LEU A 71 15.36 12.45 -7.63
N ALA A 72 15.92 11.36 -7.09
CA ALA A 72 15.24 10.14 -6.76
C ALA A 72 16.00 9.45 -5.63
N PHE A 73 15.27 8.74 -4.78
CA PHE A 73 15.83 8.00 -3.65
C PHE A 73 15.49 6.50 -3.76
N PRO A 74 15.96 5.80 -4.83
CA PRO A 74 15.70 4.38 -5.00
C PRO A 74 16.50 3.58 -3.98
N TRP A 75 15.91 2.52 -3.45
CA TRP A 75 16.64 1.58 -2.63
C TRP A 75 17.61 0.77 -3.50
N THR A 76 18.92 0.93 -3.27
CA THR A 76 19.98 0.29 -4.05
C THR A 76 20.61 -0.92 -3.36
N SER A 77 20.51 -1.00 -2.04
CA SER A 77 21.09 -2.08 -1.23
C SER A 77 20.07 -3.20 -1.01
N TRP A 78 20.32 -4.35 -1.63
CA TRP A 78 19.52 -5.56 -1.50
C TRP A 78 20.41 -6.79 -1.35
N PRO A 79 19.95 -7.86 -0.68
CA PRO A 79 18.67 -7.96 0.04
C PRO A 79 18.74 -7.31 1.43
N VAL A 80 17.59 -6.85 1.92
CA VAL A 80 17.39 -6.45 3.33
C VAL A 80 16.29 -7.29 3.97
N PHE A 81 16.30 -7.42 5.31
CA PHE A 81 15.37 -8.26 6.06
C PHE A 81 14.98 -7.63 7.40
N GLY A 82 13.88 -8.09 7.98
CA GLY A 82 13.44 -7.65 9.32
C GLY A 82 12.53 -6.41 9.32
N PHE A 83 12.18 -5.87 8.16
CA PHE A 83 11.22 -4.78 8.03
C PHE A 83 9.76 -5.29 8.05
N THR A 84 8.81 -4.43 8.42
CA THR A 84 7.37 -4.76 8.49
C THR A 84 6.74 -4.82 7.09
N GLY A 85 7.06 -3.88 6.22
CA GLY A 85 6.41 -3.78 4.92
C GLY A 85 7.12 -2.89 3.92
N LEU A 86 6.50 -2.70 2.76
CA LEU A 86 7.00 -1.79 1.73
C LEU A 86 5.85 -1.02 1.09
N GLU A 87 6.15 0.20 0.69
CA GLU A 87 5.23 1.04 -0.05
C GLU A 87 5.18 0.59 -1.52
N ILE A 88 4.16 -0.20 -1.87
CA ILE A 88 3.99 -0.70 -3.24
C ILE A 88 3.55 0.41 -4.18
N TRP A 89 2.89 1.45 -3.65
CA TRP A 89 2.34 2.52 -4.47
C TRP A 89 2.39 3.87 -3.76
N ASN A 90 3.18 4.78 -4.31
CA ASN A 90 3.31 6.14 -3.82
C ASN A 90 2.84 7.14 -4.88
N TYR A 91 1.94 8.06 -4.54
CA TYR A 91 1.37 8.97 -5.53
C TYR A 91 2.40 9.92 -6.13
N SER A 92 3.11 10.70 -5.30
CA SER A 92 4.03 11.73 -5.77
C SER A 92 5.21 11.13 -6.52
N SER A 93 5.85 10.12 -5.94
CA SER A 93 6.99 9.42 -6.55
C SER A 93 6.60 8.77 -7.89
N HIS A 94 5.44 8.09 -7.95
CA HIS A 94 4.95 7.49 -9.19
C HIS A 94 4.60 8.55 -10.24
N TRP A 95 3.86 9.59 -9.87
CA TRP A 95 3.48 10.65 -10.79
C TRP A 95 4.71 11.35 -11.39
N ARG A 96 5.70 11.67 -10.55
CA ARG A 96 6.99 12.22 -10.98
C ARG A 96 7.68 11.27 -11.96
N SER A 97 7.78 9.98 -11.62
CA SER A 97 8.42 8.96 -12.46
C SER A 97 7.90 8.91 -13.89
N ARG A 98 6.59 9.18 -14.09
CA ARG A 98 5.96 9.03 -15.41
C ARG A 98 6.12 10.27 -16.29
N ALA A 99 6.43 11.42 -15.70
CA ALA A 99 6.51 12.70 -16.39
C ALA A 99 7.82 12.82 -17.19
N LYS A 100 7.96 12.05 -18.28
CA LYS A 100 9.20 11.97 -19.08
C LYS A 100 9.30 13.02 -20.22
N SER A 101 8.25 13.78 -20.51
CA SER A 101 8.28 14.86 -21.51
C SER A 101 7.44 16.06 -21.08
N ALA A 102 7.84 17.28 -21.47
CA ALA A 102 7.17 18.51 -21.05
C ALA A 102 5.69 18.60 -21.51
N PRO A 103 5.31 18.20 -22.75
CA PRO A 103 3.90 18.18 -23.15
C PRO A 103 3.06 17.22 -22.31
N ARG A 104 3.62 16.05 -21.97
CA ARG A 104 2.93 15.03 -21.14
C ARG A 104 2.77 15.51 -19.70
N LEU A 105 3.82 16.12 -19.14
CA LEU A 105 3.78 16.75 -17.82
C LEU A 105 2.66 17.80 -17.77
N LEU A 106 2.59 18.70 -18.75
CA LEU A 106 1.59 19.75 -18.82
C LEU A 106 0.17 19.18 -18.94
N TYR A 107 -0.03 18.21 -19.84
CA TYR A 107 -1.32 17.52 -20.01
C TYR A 107 -1.80 16.86 -18.72
N TRP A 108 -0.94 16.08 -18.05
CA TRP A 108 -1.33 15.45 -16.80
C TRP A 108 -1.56 16.46 -15.69
N PHE A 109 -0.72 17.47 -15.57
CA PHE A 109 -0.85 18.43 -14.50
C PHE A 109 -2.13 19.28 -14.61
N LEU A 110 -2.47 19.72 -15.83
CA LEU A 110 -3.59 20.63 -16.08
C LEU A 110 -4.91 19.93 -16.41
N LEU A 111 -4.88 18.83 -17.17
CA LEU A 111 -6.08 18.25 -17.78
C LEU A 111 -6.45 16.88 -17.21
N ASN A 112 -5.48 16.02 -16.88
CA ASN A 112 -5.77 14.65 -16.46
C ASN A 112 -4.73 14.06 -15.51
N ARG A 113 -4.72 14.53 -14.26
CA ARG A 113 -3.71 14.13 -13.25
C ARG A 113 -3.74 12.65 -12.92
N LYS A 114 -4.91 12.03 -12.98
CA LYS A 114 -5.06 10.59 -12.74
C LYS A 114 -4.46 9.74 -13.86
N ALA A 115 -4.30 10.25 -15.09
CA ALA A 115 -3.80 9.43 -16.21
C ALA A 115 -2.35 8.94 -16.03
N ALA A 116 -1.55 9.60 -15.20
CA ALA A 116 -0.20 9.14 -14.84
C ALA A 116 -0.19 7.88 -13.94
N MET A 117 -1.32 7.55 -13.31
CA MET A 117 -1.43 6.48 -12.32
C MET A 117 -1.86 5.15 -12.96
N ASP A 118 -0.91 4.40 -13.51
CA ASP A 118 -1.13 3.15 -14.23
C ASP A 118 -0.78 1.88 -13.44
N GLY A 119 -0.70 2.00 -12.11
CA GLY A 119 -0.48 0.91 -11.15
C GLY A 119 0.87 0.99 -10.43
N PRO A 120 1.05 0.20 -9.36
CA PRO A 120 2.35 -0.02 -8.71
C PRO A 120 3.46 -0.37 -9.71
N PRO A 121 4.73 0.00 -9.46
CA PRO A 121 5.86 -0.48 -10.24
C PRO A 121 5.91 -2.01 -10.27
N VAL A 122 6.04 -2.59 -11.48
CA VAL A 122 6.10 -4.06 -11.66
C VAL A 122 7.27 -4.68 -10.90
N SER A 123 8.41 -4.00 -10.83
CA SER A 123 9.56 -4.42 -10.02
C SER A 123 9.22 -4.52 -8.53
N GLY A 124 8.40 -3.60 -8.01
CA GLY A 124 7.96 -3.62 -6.62
C GLY A 124 6.98 -4.74 -6.30
N LEU A 125 6.04 -5.01 -7.22
CA LEU A 125 5.16 -6.16 -7.07
C LEU A 125 5.94 -7.49 -7.11
N LYS A 126 6.92 -7.61 -8.02
CA LYS A 126 7.79 -8.79 -8.09
C LYS A 126 8.63 -8.97 -6.84
N LEU A 127 9.24 -7.90 -6.32
CA LEU A 127 10.01 -7.96 -5.08
C LEU A 127 9.12 -8.40 -3.91
N TRP A 128 7.92 -7.84 -3.81
CA TRP A 128 6.95 -8.22 -2.80
C TRP A 128 6.53 -9.69 -2.91
N ASP A 129 6.27 -10.17 -4.13
CA ASP A 129 5.99 -11.58 -4.39
C ASP A 129 7.19 -12.46 -3.99
N CYS A 130 8.43 -12.05 -4.28
CA CYS A 130 9.65 -12.76 -3.86
C CYS A 130 9.74 -12.92 -2.33
N TYR A 131 9.59 -11.84 -1.56
CA TYR A 131 9.63 -11.93 -0.10
C TYR A 131 8.52 -12.80 0.47
N THR A 132 7.29 -12.62 -0.02
CA THR A 132 6.13 -13.33 0.54
C THR A 132 6.14 -14.82 0.22
N THR A 133 6.59 -15.19 -0.98
CA THR A 133 6.75 -16.60 -1.37
C THR A 133 7.93 -17.28 -0.68
N ALA A 134 8.99 -16.54 -0.33
CA ALA A 134 10.08 -17.01 0.51
C ALA A 134 9.69 -17.19 1.99
N GLY A 135 8.45 -16.85 2.37
CA GLY A 135 7.91 -17.09 3.71
C GLY A 135 7.87 -15.86 4.62
N HIS A 136 8.42 -14.72 4.17
CA HIS A 136 8.37 -13.47 4.94
C HIS A 136 6.96 -12.86 4.89
N GLN A 137 6.50 -12.34 6.02
CA GLN A 137 5.31 -11.48 6.06
C GLN A 137 5.75 -10.06 5.78
N VAL A 138 5.51 -9.60 4.56
CA VAL A 138 5.82 -8.25 4.13
C VAL A 138 4.52 -7.57 3.78
N VAL A 139 4.19 -6.52 4.53
CA VAL A 139 2.95 -5.77 4.38
C VAL A 139 3.08 -4.76 3.23
N ALA A 140 2.12 -4.75 2.32
CA ALA A 140 1.99 -3.70 1.33
C ALA A 140 1.20 -2.52 1.90
N ILE A 141 1.79 -1.33 1.80
CA ILE A 141 1.11 -0.06 2.03
C ILE A 141 1.20 0.83 0.79
N GLY A 142 0.40 1.88 0.78
CA GLY A 142 0.49 2.95 -0.20
C GLY A 142 0.31 4.30 0.46
N GLY A 143 0.96 5.30 -0.12
CA GLY A 143 1.01 6.64 0.44
C GLY A 143 1.05 7.70 -0.65
N THR A 144 1.13 8.93 -0.19
CA THR A 144 1.05 10.10 -1.06
C THR A 144 2.36 10.84 -1.18
N ASP A 145 3.26 10.69 -0.20
CA ASP A 145 4.47 11.50 -0.05
C ASP A 145 4.14 12.99 -0.25
N ALA A 146 3.37 13.53 0.70
CA ALA A 146 2.63 14.77 0.51
C ALA A 146 3.49 16.02 0.71
N HIS A 147 4.06 16.49 -0.40
CA HIS A 147 4.77 17.76 -0.48
C HIS A 147 3.92 18.80 -1.23
N ALA A 148 3.10 19.57 -0.49
CA ALA A 148 2.26 20.61 -1.09
C ALA A 148 3.10 21.84 -1.46
N VAL A 149 3.70 21.84 -2.65
CA VAL A 149 4.59 22.91 -3.10
C VAL A 149 3.81 24.06 -3.75
N ARG A 150 4.14 25.30 -3.36
CA ARG A 150 3.72 26.51 -4.10
C ARG A 150 4.84 26.92 -5.03
N ARG A 151 4.57 26.97 -6.34
CA ARG A 151 5.51 27.49 -7.35
C ARG A 151 4.87 28.65 -8.09
N LYS A 152 5.67 29.63 -8.50
CA LYS A 152 5.24 30.64 -9.46
C LYS A 152 5.48 30.08 -10.86
N VAL A 153 4.43 29.92 -11.64
CA VAL A 153 4.54 29.65 -13.08
C VAL A 153 4.31 30.99 -13.77
N ALA A 154 5.39 31.58 -14.27
CA ALA A 154 5.45 33.01 -14.59
C ALA A 154 5.00 33.87 -13.39
N PHE A 155 3.88 34.60 -13.53
CA PHE A 155 3.35 35.49 -12.49
C PHE A 155 2.20 34.88 -11.66
N VAL A 156 1.74 33.69 -12.02
CA VAL A 156 0.60 33.05 -11.36
C VAL A 156 1.10 32.08 -10.28
N PRO A 157 0.66 32.22 -9.02
CA PRO A 157 0.96 31.25 -7.99
C PRO A 157 0.17 29.96 -8.25
N VAL A 158 0.87 28.88 -8.53
CA VAL A 158 0.30 27.55 -8.76
C VAL A 158 0.60 26.67 -7.56
N LYS A 159 -0.45 26.10 -6.96
CA LYS A 159 -0.33 25.10 -5.91
C LYS A 159 -0.24 23.71 -6.56
N ILE A 160 0.94 23.13 -6.51
CA ILE A 160 1.20 21.77 -6.99
C ILE A 160 0.74 20.82 -5.88
N PHE A 161 -0.17 19.89 -6.23
CA PHE A 161 -0.71 18.84 -5.36
C PHE A 161 -1.01 19.27 -3.90
N SER A 162 -2.14 19.94 -3.70
CA SER A 162 -2.58 20.28 -2.33
C SER A 162 -2.81 19.04 -1.47
N TYR A 163 -2.64 19.14 -0.14
CA TYR A 163 -2.99 18.07 0.80
C TYR A 163 -4.42 17.54 0.56
N ARG A 164 -5.40 18.45 0.38
CA ARG A 164 -6.79 18.08 0.06
C ARG A 164 -6.90 17.16 -1.16
N TYR A 165 -6.08 17.39 -2.17
CA TYR A 165 -6.03 16.57 -3.37
C TYR A 165 -5.33 15.24 -3.11
N LEU A 166 -4.13 15.27 -2.49
CA LEU A 166 -3.32 14.10 -2.20
C LEU A 166 -4.02 13.10 -1.28
N CYS A 167 -4.67 13.54 -0.21
CA CYS A 167 -5.45 12.67 0.68
C CYS A 167 -6.65 11.98 0.00
N ARG A 168 -6.95 12.30 -1.26
CA ARG A 168 -7.98 11.63 -2.09
C ARG A 168 -7.38 10.79 -3.21
N THR A 169 -6.06 10.51 -3.18
CA THR A 169 -5.37 9.73 -4.20
C THR A 169 -5.13 8.30 -3.80
N ILE A 170 -3.93 7.98 -3.32
CA ILE A 170 -3.59 6.65 -2.83
C ILE A 170 -3.80 6.64 -1.33
N ASN A 171 -4.66 5.74 -0.87
CA ASN A 171 -4.96 5.55 0.54
C ASN A 171 -4.74 4.10 0.94
N THR A 172 -4.15 3.90 2.12
CA THR A 172 -4.12 2.60 2.79
C THR A 172 -5.34 2.50 3.70
N TYR A 173 -6.21 1.55 3.43
CA TYR A 173 -7.39 1.25 4.24
C TYR A 173 -7.06 0.17 5.25
N ILE A 174 -7.33 0.44 6.52
CA ILE A 174 -7.11 -0.50 7.62
C ILE A 174 -8.38 -1.33 7.84
N CYS A 175 -8.22 -2.64 8.00
CA CYS A 175 -9.28 -3.59 8.27
C CYS A 175 -9.26 -3.98 9.75
N LEU A 176 -10.28 -3.52 10.49
CA LEU A 176 -10.43 -3.83 11.91
C LEU A 176 -11.58 -4.83 12.09
N ARG A 177 -11.42 -5.75 13.05
CA ARG A 177 -12.47 -6.71 13.45
C ARG A 177 -13.56 -6.05 14.29
N GLU A 178 -13.21 -4.97 14.96
CA GLU A 178 -14.07 -4.16 15.80
C GLU A 178 -13.99 -2.71 15.33
N PRO A 179 -15.00 -1.86 15.61
CA PRO A 179 -14.91 -0.43 15.38
C PRO A 179 -13.64 0.17 16.00
N LEU A 180 -13.10 1.19 15.35
CA LEU A 180 -11.98 1.95 15.90
C LEU A 180 -12.42 2.57 17.24
N SER A 181 -11.62 2.40 18.28
CA SER A 181 -11.93 2.89 19.62
C SER A 181 -11.95 4.42 19.67
N ASP A 182 -12.87 5.00 20.43
CA ASP A 182 -12.87 6.44 20.72
C ASP A 182 -11.74 6.84 21.68
N LEU A 183 -11.09 5.87 22.34
CA LEU A 183 -9.92 6.10 23.18
C LEU A 183 -8.64 5.99 22.34
N PHE A 184 -7.90 7.10 22.25
CA PHE A 184 -6.72 7.18 21.38
C PHE A 184 -5.67 6.07 21.62
N PRO A 185 -5.29 5.71 22.87
CA PRO A 185 -4.32 4.62 23.08
C PRO A 185 -4.79 3.29 22.47
N ALA A 186 -6.06 2.91 22.69
CA ALA A 186 -6.62 1.70 22.12
C ALA A 186 -6.75 1.79 20.58
N ALA A 187 -7.12 2.95 20.05
CA ALA A 187 -7.19 3.20 18.61
C ALA A 187 -5.81 3.07 17.94
N LYS A 188 -4.78 3.61 18.59
CA LYS A 188 -3.38 3.51 18.16
C LYS A 188 -2.94 2.04 18.10
N ASP A 189 -3.23 1.27 19.14
CA ASP A 189 -2.91 -0.16 19.19
C ASP A 189 -3.66 -0.96 18.11
N GLN A 190 -4.94 -0.65 17.87
CA GLN A 190 -5.72 -1.25 16.78
C GLN A 190 -5.10 -0.96 15.41
N ILE A 191 -4.73 0.30 15.15
CA ILE A 191 -4.11 0.74 13.89
C ILE A 191 -2.76 0.07 13.67
N TYR A 192 -1.87 0.11 14.66
CA TYR A 192 -0.54 -0.49 14.56
C TYR A 192 -0.60 -2.01 14.47
N SER A 193 -1.48 -2.67 15.21
CA SER A 193 -1.66 -4.12 15.11
C SER A 193 -2.14 -4.52 13.72
N ALA A 194 -3.09 -3.76 13.15
CA ALA A 194 -3.58 -4.04 11.82
C ALA A 194 -2.49 -3.81 10.75
N LEU A 195 -1.71 -2.73 10.85
CA LEU A 195 -0.57 -2.49 9.94
C LEU A 195 0.52 -3.55 10.09
N LYS A 196 0.84 -3.98 11.32
CA LYS A 196 1.83 -5.04 11.61
C LYS A 196 1.43 -6.38 11.01
N ASN A 197 0.14 -6.73 11.10
CA ASN A 197 -0.38 -8.00 10.62
C ASN A 197 -0.70 -7.99 9.12
N GLY A 198 -0.68 -6.83 8.47
CA GLY A 198 -1.08 -6.69 7.07
C GLY A 198 -2.60 -6.70 6.87
N ASN A 199 -3.37 -6.36 7.89
CA ASN A 199 -4.82 -6.22 7.84
C ASN A 199 -5.17 -4.87 7.20
N CYS A 200 -4.72 -4.66 5.97
CA CYS A 200 -4.94 -3.43 5.22
C CYS A 200 -4.84 -3.68 3.71
N TYR A 201 -5.29 -2.70 2.92
CA TYR A 201 -5.18 -2.72 1.47
C TYR A 201 -4.94 -1.32 0.91
N VAL A 202 -4.34 -1.24 -0.28
CA VAL A 202 -4.03 0.00 -0.97
C VAL A 202 -5.10 0.28 -2.02
N SER A 203 -5.60 1.51 -2.09
CA SER A 203 -6.55 1.95 -3.12
C SER A 203 -6.11 3.23 -3.82
N LEU A 204 -6.35 3.32 -5.13
CA LEU A 204 -6.38 4.59 -5.87
C LEU A 204 -7.82 5.13 -5.92
N ASP A 205 -8.15 5.94 -4.91
CA ASP A 205 -9.50 6.48 -4.69
C ASP A 205 -9.96 7.48 -5.78
N GLN A 206 -9.03 7.99 -6.60
CA GLN A 206 -9.35 8.84 -7.75
C GLN A 206 -10.13 8.12 -8.86
N LEU A 207 -10.09 6.79 -8.89
CA LEU A 207 -10.89 6.02 -9.84
C LEU A 207 -12.29 5.77 -9.29
N HIS A 208 -12.35 5.30 -8.05
CA HIS A 208 -13.55 5.08 -7.26
C HIS A 208 -13.12 4.86 -5.80
N SER A 209 -13.95 5.22 -4.81
CA SER A 209 -13.61 4.97 -3.41
C SER A 209 -13.40 3.48 -3.14
N GLY A 210 -12.28 3.15 -2.49
CA GLY A 210 -11.94 1.80 -2.03
C GLY A 210 -12.74 1.33 -0.82
N LYS A 211 -13.48 2.22 -0.14
CA LYS A 211 -14.26 1.90 1.05
C LYS A 211 -15.25 0.76 0.79
N GLY A 212 -15.25 -0.24 1.67
CA GLY A 212 -16.12 -1.41 1.57
C GLY A 212 -15.50 -2.60 0.83
N PHE A 213 -14.26 -2.50 0.36
CA PHE A 213 -13.52 -3.65 -0.12
C PHE A 213 -13.25 -4.63 1.02
N SER A 214 -13.39 -5.93 0.75
CA SER A 214 -13.04 -6.99 1.70
C SER A 214 -12.45 -8.20 0.97
N PHE A 215 -11.41 -8.78 1.55
CA PHE A 215 -10.86 -10.07 1.16
C PHE A 215 -10.68 -10.90 2.44
N THR A 216 -11.42 -12.00 2.52
CA THR A 216 -11.55 -12.83 3.73
C THR A 216 -11.50 -14.31 3.38
N ALA A 217 -11.14 -15.13 4.37
CA ALA A 217 -11.33 -16.57 4.31
C ALA A 217 -12.47 -16.96 5.25
N CYS A 218 -13.41 -17.74 4.73
CA CYS A 218 -14.59 -18.18 5.44
C CYS A 218 -14.72 -19.71 5.38
N ARG A 219 -15.33 -20.29 6.42
CA ARG A 219 -15.73 -21.71 6.41
C ARG A 219 -17.11 -21.86 5.80
N GLN A 220 -17.23 -22.59 4.70
CA GLN A 220 -18.49 -22.71 3.94
C GLN A 220 -19.68 -23.15 4.77
N ARG A 221 -19.47 -24.10 5.70
CA ARG A 221 -20.55 -24.68 6.50
C ARG A 221 -21.20 -23.68 7.46
N THR A 222 -20.44 -22.68 7.91
CA THR A 222 -20.88 -21.71 8.92
C THR A 222 -21.01 -20.29 8.38
N GLY A 223 -20.35 -19.97 7.25
CA GLY A 223 -20.24 -18.60 6.74
C GLY A 223 -19.32 -17.69 7.56
N ASN A 224 -18.94 -18.10 8.78
CA ASN A 224 -18.05 -17.37 9.66
C ASN A 224 -16.70 -17.04 8.99
N ILE A 225 -16.29 -15.79 9.17
CA ILE A 225 -14.97 -15.28 8.78
C ILE A 225 -13.94 -15.89 9.72
N GLU A 226 -13.08 -16.75 9.19
CA GLU A 226 -11.94 -17.31 9.92
C GLU A 226 -10.74 -16.36 9.90
N ALA A 227 -10.53 -15.65 8.78
CA ALA A 227 -9.38 -14.78 8.60
C ALA A 227 -9.65 -13.59 7.69
N LEU A 228 -8.89 -12.52 7.93
CA LEU A 228 -8.77 -11.34 7.07
C LEU A 228 -7.52 -11.46 6.20
N MET A 229 -7.42 -10.60 5.18
CA MET A 229 -6.13 -10.31 4.54
C MET A 229 -5.06 -9.96 5.59
N GLY A 230 -3.83 -10.41 5.40
CA GLY A 230 -2.73 -10.32 6.37
C GLY A 230 -2.54 -11.59 7.21
N ASP A 231 -3.64 -12.27 7.54
CA ASP A 231 -3.62 -13.42 8.44
C ASP A 231 -2.95 -14.67 7.81
N ARG A 232 -2.42 -15.52 8.70
CA ARG A 232 -1.94 -16.88 8.38
C ARG A 232 -2.99 -17.89 8.82
N ILE A 233 -3.35 -18.80 7.92
CA ILE A 233 -4.31 -19.86 8.19
C ILE A 233 -3.81 -21.20 7.67
N MET A 234 -4.26 -22.26 8.32
CA MET A 234 -4.02 -23.63 7.88
C MET A 234 -5.07 -24.02 6.86
N TYR A 235 -4.65 -24.77 5.84
CA TYR A 235 -5.57 -25.40 4.92
C TYR A 235 -6.48 -26.36 5.68
N SER A 236 -7.78 -26.23 5.46
CA SER A 236 -8.79 -27.16 5.94
C SER A 236 -9.89 -27.31 4.90
N GLN A 237 -10.55 -28.47 4.90
CA GLN A 237 -11.64 -28.75 3.98
C GLN A 237 -12.81 -27.78 4.21
N GLY A 238 -13.38 -27.27 3.12
CA GLY A 238 -14.50 -26.32 3.17
C GLY A 238 -14.08 -24.87 3.41
N LEU A 239 -12.78 -24.56 3.36
CA LEU A 239 -12.27 -23.19 3.30
C LEU A 239 -12.65 -22.54 1.95
N SER A 240 -13.11 -21.30 1.98
CA SER A 240 -13.40 -20.51 0.79
C SER A 240 -12.92 -19.09 0.98
N PHE A 241 -12.27 -18.53 -0.03
CA PHE A 241 -11.97 -17.12 -0.10
C PHE A 241 -13.16 -16.34 -0.65
N SER A 242 -13.47 -15.20 -0.04
CA SER A 242 -14.47 -14.26 -0.51
C SER A 242 -13.84 -12.89 -0.74
N VAL A 243 -13.94 -12.40 -1.96
CA VAL A 243 -13.52 -11.06 -2.38
C VAL A 243 -14.76 -10.26 -2.74
N HIS A 244 -14.96 -9.12 -2.07
CA HIS A 244 -16.01 -8.15 -2.40
C HIS A 244 -15.38 -6.84 -2.83
N ALA A 245 -15.75 -6.36 -4.03
CA ALA A 245 -15.34 -5.08 -4.57
C ALA A 245 -16.36 -3.99 -4.19
N PRO A 246 -15.92 -2.75 -3.93
CA PRO A 246 -16.82 -1.61 -3.67
C PRO A 246 -17.74 -1.21 -4.84
N SER A 247 -17.54 -1.79 -6.03
CA SER A 247 -18.26 -1.43 -7.25
C SER A 247 -18.43 -2.63 -8.17
N HIS A 248 -19.57 -2.72 -8.87
CA HIS A 248 -19.77 -3.69 -9.95
C HIS A 248 -18.87 -3.45 -11.17
N ARG A 249 -18.29 -2.25 -11.27
CA ARG A 249 -17.33 -1.88 -12.33
C ARG A 249 -15.91 -2.33 -11.97
N ALA A 250 -15.76 -3.58 -11.58
CA ALA A 250 -14.49 -4.16 -11.20
C ALA A 250 -14.16 -5.39 -12.06
N VAL A 251 -12.87 -5.58 -12.34
CA VAL A 251 -12.28 -6.87 -12.68
C VAL A 251 -11.48 -7.29 -11.44
N ILE A 252 -11.94 -8.34 -10.78
CA ILE A 252 -11.27 -8.95 -9.64
C ILE A 252 -10.30 -10.00 -10.17
N ARG A 253 -9.04 -9.93 -9.78
CA ARG A 253 -8.02 -10.95 -10.00
C ARG A 253 -7.63 -11.54 -8.66
N LEU A 254 -7.71 -12.86 -8.54
CA LEU A 254 -7.12 -13.59 -7.43
C LEU A 254 -5.79 -14.17 -7.90
N LEU A 255 -4.74 -13.88 -7.14
CA LEU A 255 -3.39 -14.34 -7.39
C LEU A 255 -2.99 -15.34 -6.32
N ARG A 256 -2.16 -16.31 -6.70
CA ARG A 256 -1.41 -17.18 -5.79
C ARG A 256 0.07 -17.11 -6.16
N ASN A 257 0.91 -16.75 -5.19
CA ASN A 257 2.37 -16.65 -5.36
C ASN A 257 2.76 -15.75 -6.56
N GLY A 258 2.07 -14.60 -6.71
CA GLY A 258 2.30 -13.66 -7.81
C GLY A 258 1.68 -14.04 -9.17
N CYS A 259 1.06 -15.21 -9.30
CA CYS A 259 0.41 -15.65 -10.53
C CYS A 259 -1.11 -15.55 -10.43
N ILE A 260 -1.78 -15.01 -11.45
CA ILE A 260 -3.25 -14.97 -11.52
C ILE A 260 -3.77 -16.42 -11.65
N ILE A 261 -4.67 -16.81 -10.76
CA ILE A 261 -5.31 -18.13 -10.75
C ILE A 261 -6.81 -18.07 -11.06
N GLU A 262 -7.44 -16.93 -10.83
CA GLU A 262 -8.86 -16.70 -11.13
C GLU A 262 -9.07 -15.23 -11.47
N GLN A 263 -9.96 -14.94 -12.43
CA GLN A 263 -10.32 -13.57 -12.79
C GLN A 263 -11.80 -13.47 -13.12
N LYS A 264 -12.50 -12.51 -12.51
CA LYS A 264 -13.93 -12.31 -12.72
C LYS A 264 -14.30 -10.83 -12.82
N LYS A 265 -15.23 -10.50 -13.70
CA LYS A 265 -15.87 -9.18 -13.74
C LYS A 265 -17.04 -9.12 -12.76
N GLY A 266 -17.21 -8.00 -12.08
CA GLY A 266 -18.32 -7.75 -11.15
C GLY A 266 -17.84 -7.47 -9.72
N ALA A 267 -18.80 -7.42 -8.79
CA ALA A 267 -18.55 -6.98 -7.42
C ALA A 267 -18.10 -8.10 -6.46
N ALA A 268 -18.10 -9.37 -6.89
CA ALA A 268 -17.79 -10.48 -5.99
C ALA A 268 -17.13 -11.67 -6.71
N LEU A 269 -16.18 -12.29 -6.02
CA LEU A 269 -15.50 -13.52 -6.41
C LEU A 269 -15.39 -14.42 -5.17
N SER A 270 -15.86 -15.67 -5.29
CA SER A 270 -15.66 -16.72 -4.30
C SER A 270 -14.78 -17.80 -4.90
N PHE A 271 -13.80 -18.29 -4.14
CA PHE A 271 -12.81 -19.24 -4.62
C PHE A 271 -12.45 -20.26 -3.55
N GLN A 272 -12.48 -21.54 -3.88
CA GLN A 272 -12.04 -22.61 -2.99
C GLN A 272 -10.57 -22.93 -3.28
N PRO A 273 -9.62 -22.60 -2.38
CA PRO A 273 -8.24 -22.96 -2.59
C PRO A 273 -8.07 -24.48 -2.51
N SER A 274 -7.26 -25.04 -3.41
CA SER A 274 -6.89 -26.46 -3.43
C SER A 274 -5.45 -26.72 -2.99
N LEU A 275 -4.65 -25.68 -2.86
CA LEU A 275 -3.20 -25.76 -2.65
C LEU A 275 -2.76 -24.66 -1.68
N PRO A 276 -1.73 -24.88 -0.85
CA PRO A 276 -1.17 -23.83 -0.02
C PRO A 276 -0.51 -22.75 -0.88
N GLY A 277 -0.35 -21.55 -0.32
CA GLY A 277 0.27 -20.44 -1.01
C GLY A 277 -0.06 -19.07 -0.40
N VAL A 278 0.49 -18.03 -1.02
CA VAL A 278 0.23 -16.64 -0.70
C VAL A 278 -0.83 -16.12 -1.65
N TYR A 279 -2.03 -15.86 -1.14
CA TYR A 279 -3.18 -15.45 -1.96
C TYR A 279 -3.43 -13.97 -1.84
N ARG A 280 -3.49 -13.24 -2.95
CA ARG A 280 -3.77 -11.79 -2.99
C ARG A 280 -4.89 -11.48 -3.98
N ALA A 281 -5.79 -10.57 -3.63
CA ALA A 281 -6.74 -9.99 -4.55
C ALA A 281 -6.24 -8.64 -5.11
N GLU A 282 -6.34 -8.46 -6.42
CA GLU A 282 -6.08 -7.21 -7.14
C GLU A 282 -7.32 -6.81 -7.94
N LEU A 283 -7.76 -5.57 -7.83
CA LEU A 283 -8.93 -5.07 -8.54
C LEU A 283 -8.54 -3.99 -9.54
N TYR A 284 -9.17 -4.08 -10.70
CA TYR A 284 -9.07 -3.09 -11.76
C TYR A 284 -10.43 -2.44 -11.98
N TYR A 285 -10.47 -1.11 -11.97
CA TYR A 285 -11.70 -0.36 -12.21
C TYR A 285 -11.98 -0.22 -13.71
N CYS A 286 -13.20 -0.57 -14.10
CA CYS A 286 -13.69 -0.51 -15.48
C CYS A 286 -14.52 0.76 -15.69
N ALA A 287 -13.89 1.82 -16.18
CA ALA A 287 -14.63 2.99 -16.63
C ALA A 287 -15.53 2.67 -17.84
N LEU A 288 -16.48 3.55 -18.14
CA LEU A 288 -17.36 3.41 -19.32
C LEU A 288 -16.58 3.42 -20.64
N ILE A 289 -15.44 4.12 -20.67
CA ILE A 289 -14.58 4.27 -21.84
C ILE A 289 -13.14 3.96 -21.40
N GLY A 290 -12.41 3.25 -22.27
CA GLY A 290 -11.02 2.91 -22.06
C GLY A 290 -10.80 1.53 -21.43
N LYS A 291 -9.55 1.22 -21.13
CA LYS A 291 -9.14 -0.08 -20.56
C LYS A 291 -9.33 -0.09 -19.04
N PRO A 292 -9.57 -1.27 -18.42
CA PRO A 292 -9.55 -1.40 -16.97
C PRO A 292 -8.23 -0.88 -16.38
N ARG A 293 -8.32 -0.14 -15.27
CA ARG A 293 -7.17 0.52 -14.64
C ARG A 293 -6.91 -0.06 -13.25
N PRO A 294 -5.66 -0.24 -12.83
CA PRO A 294 -5.33 -0.64 -11.46
C PRO A 294 -6.04 0.22 -10.43
N TRP A 295 -6.68 -0.41 -9.45
CA TRP A 295 -7.52 0.28 -8.48
C TRP A 295 -7.21 -0.11 -7.04
N LEU A 296 -7.26 -1.41 -6.70
CA LEU A 296 -7.00 -1.89 -5.33
C LEU A 296 -6.02 -3.06 -5.32
N TYR A 297 -5.19 -3.10 -4.27
CA TYR A 297 -4.26 -4.18 -3.98
C TYR A 297 -4.42 -4.58 -2.51
N SER A 298 -4.91 -5.79 -2.26
CA SER A 298 -4.99 -6.34 -0.90
C SER A 298 -3.64 -6.85 -0.42
N ASN A 299 -3.40 -6.84 0.89
CA ASN A 299 -2.40 -7.74 1.46
C ASN A 299 -2.84 -9.21 1.30
N PRO A 300 -1.90 -10.17 1.35
CA PRO A 300 -2.24 -11.55 1.09
C PRO A 300 -2.82 -12.28 2.31
N ILE A 301 -3.60 -13.32 2.06
CA ILE A 301 -3.88 -14.39 3.03
C ILE A 301 -2.82 -15.48 2.83
N TYR A 302 -2.14 -15.85 3.91
CA TYR A 302 -1.09 -16.87 3.88
C TYR A 302 -1.68 -18.23 4.23
N LEU A 303 -1.97 -19.04 3.21
CA LEU A 303 -2.50 -20.40 3.37
C LEU A 303 -1.35 -21.40 3.49
N ARG A 304 -1.24 -22.08 4.64
CA ARG A 304 -0.20 -23.08 4.93
C ARG A 304 -0.76 -24.49 4.91
N SER A 305 0.06 -25.46 4.53
CA SER A 305 -0.30 -26.87 4.69
C SER A 305 -0.12 -27.29 6.16
N MET A 306 -0.96 -28.21 6.63
CA MET A 306 -0.62 -29.01 7.80
C MET A 306 0.69 -29.75 7.47
N LYS A 307 1.70 -29.61 8.32
CA LYS A 307 2.94 -30.38 8.18
C LYS A 307 2.65 -31.87 8.27
#